data_AF-A0A6C1AZH6-F1
#
_entry.id   AF-A0A6C1AZH6-F1
#
_cell.length_a   1.000
_cell.length_b   1.000
_cell.length_c   1.000
_cell.angle_alpha   90.00
_cell.angle_beta   90.00
_cell.angle_gamma   90.00
#
_symmetry.space_group_name_H-M   'P 1'
#
loop_
_entity.id
_entity.type
_entity.pdbx_description
1 polymer ?
#
loop_
_entity_poly.entity_id
_entity_poly.type
_entity_poly.pdbx_seq_one_letter_code
_entity_poly.pdbx_strand_id
1 'polypeptide(L)'
;MLKQLKTTRRWLRSVVRARSHLSDMRRTIRYMRLRSEQPGTLEEFEYLLLFYYHKVEKGLSLPAPYRLFGVDVVRKILTIMRSWERAGHRTDHPVFVGATSSLSAYECRLATHGLDEEGRILPELRRYLAERANGSGLAADTPVRLSAAQIQEATCFDRLKALATVRRSCRDFAERRVEEEVVLRAIDIAQLSPSVCNRQSARVYVLTDPEQISAALSFQNGNRGFGHKVPALMVVTADARAFLDALERSQPYVDGGLFAMSLVYGLQSQGVVSCCLNWCVSDATDQAFKRLAGIPDWERIIMFIAVGYPLDEYLVPRSHRRNRDDVAMWGFRRTVSLEENL
;
A
#
# COMPACT_ATOMS: atom_id res chain seq x y z
N MET A 1 -15.03 28.67 -39.73
CA MET A 1 -13.90 27.71 -39.71
C MET A 1 -13.20 27.58 -38.35
N LEU A 2 -12.62 28.64 -37.76
CA LEU A 2 -11.91 28.57 -36.47
C LEU A 2 -12.77 28.14 -35.26
N LYS A 3 -14.05 28.55 -35.20
CA LYS A 3 -14.98 28.09 -34.14
C LYS A 3 -15.26 26.59 -34.26
N GLN A 4 -15.63 26.10 -35.44
CA GLN A 4 -15.85 24.66 -35.71
C GLN A 4 -14.62 23.81 -35.38
N LEU A 5 -13.41 24.23 -35.75
CA LEU A 5 -12.16 23.53 -35.40
C LEU A 5 -11.94 23.45 -33.88
N LYS A 6 -12.29 24.49 -33.13
CA LYS A 6 -12.24 24.48 -31.65
C LYS A 6 -13.28 23.52 -31.07
N THR A 7 -14.48 23.45 -31.65
CA THR A 7 -15.55 22.53 -31.22
C THR A 7 -15.15 21.07 -31.46
N THR A 8 -14.60 20.75 -32.64
CA THR A 8 -14.12 19.41 -32.99
C THR A 8 -12.99 18.97 -32.06
N ARG A 9 -12.02 19.85 -31.76
CA ARG A 9 -10.94 19.56 -30.80
C ARG A 9 -11.47 19.30 -29.38
N ARG A 10 -12.48 20.06 -28.93
CA ARG A 10 -13.11 19.87 -27.61
C ARG A 10 -13.84 18.52 -27.54
N TRP A 11 -14.57 18.16 -28.59
CA TRP A 11 -15.26 16.88 -28.70
C TRP A 11 -14.27 15.71 -28.67
N LEU A 12 -13.21 15.76 -29.49
CA LEU A 12 -12.15 14.74 -29.49
C LEU A 12 -11.53 14.55 -28.09
N ARG A 13 -11.24 15.65 -27.37
CA ARG A 13 -10.74 15.57 -25.97
C ARG A 13 -11.74 14.91 -25.03
N SER A 14 -13.04 15.13 -25.20
CA SER A 14 -14.07 14.45 -24.41
C SER A 14 -14.12 12.95 -24.71
N VAL A 15 -13.99 12.55 -25.98
CA VAL A 15 -13.93 11.13 -26.37
C VAL A 15 -12.71 10.44 -25.76
N VAL A 16 -11.54 11.07 -25.80
CA VAL A 16 -10.31 10.55 -25.17
C VAL A 16 -10.50 10.38 -23.65
N ARG A 17 -11.06 11.39 -22.96
CA ARG A 17 -11.36 11.30 -21.52
C ARG A 17 -12.32 10.14 -21.21
N ALA A 18 -13.38 9.99 -21.99
CA ALA A 18 -14.33 8.89 -21.81
C ALA A 18 -13.66 7.52 -22.00
N ARG A 19 -12.80 7.37 -23.02
CA ARG A 19 -12.03 6.14 -23.24
C ARG A 19 -11.11 5.79 -22.06
N SER A 20 -10.42 6.78 -21.48
CA SER A 20 -9.59 6.56 -20.29
C SER A 20 -10.41 6.04 -19.10
N HIS A 21 -11.57 6.64 -18.84
CA HIS A 21 -12.46 6.16 -17.76
C HIS A 21 -13.04 4.77 -18.04
N LEU A 22 -13.37 4.47 -19.30
CA LEU A 22 -13.83 3.13 -19.67
C LEU A 22 -12.74 2.06 -19.48
N SER A 23 -11.47 2.39 -19.76
CA SER A 23 -10.35 1.48 -19.48
C SER A 23 -10.20 1.22 -17.99
N ASP A 24 -10.22 2.28 -17.17
CA ASP A 24 -10.16 2.17 -15.70
C ASP A 24 -11.33 1.36 -15.13
N MET A 25 -12.55 1.58 -15.65
CA MET A 25 -13.73 0.80 -15.29
C MET A 25 -13.57 -0.68 -15.65
N ARG A 26 -13.08 -1.00 -16.85
CA ARG A 26 -12.82 -2.38 -17.27
C ARG A 26 -11.81 -3.08 -16.37
N ARG A 27 -10.70 -2.42 -16.04
CA ARG A 27 -9.68 -2.96 -15.12
C ARG A 27 -10.23 -3.15 -13.71
N THR A 28 -10.98 -2.18 -13.20
CA THR A 28 -11.69 -2.27 -11.91
C THR A 28 -12.59 -3.49 -11.88
N ILE A 29 -13.48 -3.62 -12.86
CA ILE A 29 -14.41 -4.75 -12.96
C ILE A 29 -13.66 -6.07 -13.11
N ARG A 30 -12.52 -6.11 -13.82
CA ARG A 30 -11.79 -7.35 -14.09
C ARG A 30 -10.97 -7.83 -12.90
N TYR A 31 -10.27 -6.92 -12.21
CA TYR A 31 -9.22 -7.28 -11.26
C TYR A 31 -9.58 -7.02 -9.80
N MET A 32 -10.44 -6.04 -9.50
CA MET A 32 -10.87 -5.77 -8.12
C MET A 32 -12.02 -6.72 -7.75
N ARG A 33 -11.66 -7.97 -7.46
CA ARG A 33 -12.58 -9.07 -7.16
C ARG A 33 -12.07 -9.95 -6.02
N LEU A 34 -11.52 -9.34 -4.96
CA LEU A 34 -11.00 -10.07 -3.79
C LEU A 34 -12.13 -10.71 -2.95
N ARG A 35 -12.89 -11.63 -3.55
CA ARG A 35 -14.00 -12.37 -2.95
C ARG A 35 -14.03 -13.83 -3.42
N SER A 36 -13.07 -14.27 -4.23
CA SER A 36 -13.01 -15.67 -4.65
C SER A 36 -12.85 -16.55 -3.42
N GLU A 37 -13.79 -17.47 -3.18
CA GLU A 37 -13.67 -18.49 -2.14
C GLU A 37 -12.58 -19.52 -2.49
N GLN A 38 -12.08 -19.47 -3.73
CA GLN A 38 -10.96 -20.27 -4.22
C GLN A 38 -9.93 -19.35 -4.89
N PRO A 39 -8.96 -18.81 -4.12
CA PRO A 39 -7.83 -18.08 -4.70
C PRO A 39 -7.02 -19.00 -5.62
N GLY A 40 -6.64 -18.49 -6.80
CA GLY A 40 -5.89 -19.22 -7.82
C GLY A 40 -4.39 -18.93 -7.82
N THR A 41 -3.96 -17.89 -7.11
CA THR A 41 -2.54 -17.47 -6.99
C THR A 41 -2.16 -17.24 -5.54
N LEU A 42 -0.85 -17.33 -5.25
CA LEU A 42 -0.31 -17.07 -3.91
C LEU A 42 -0.72 -15.68 -3.40
N GLU A 43 -0.68 -14.64 -4.24
CA GLU A 43 -1.02 -13.29 -3.80
C GLU A 43 -2.51 -13.13 -3.48
N GLU A 44 -3.40 -13.82 -4.21
CA GLU A 44 -4.82 -13.84 -3.85
C GLU A 44 -5.05 -14.51 -2.49
N PHE A 45 -4.31 -15.58 -2.20
CA PHE A 45 -4.32 -16.19 -0.88
C PHE A 45 -3.83 -15.22 0.20
N GLU A 46 -2.73 -14.50 -0.05
CA GLU A 46 -2.17 -13.51 0.88
C GLU A 46 -3.18 -12.41 1.20
N TYR A 47 -3.76 -11.80 0.16
CA TYR A 47 -4.72 -10.70 0.32
C TYR A 47 -5.98 -11.15 1.06
N LEU A 48 -6.48 -12.37 0.80
CA LEU A 48 -7.62 -12.92 1.53
C LEU A 48 -7.30 -13.20 2.99
N LEU A 49 -6.14 -13.82 3.28
CA LEU A 49 -5.72 -14.05 4.66
C LEU A 49 -5.56 -12.73 5.40
N LEU A 50 -4.78 -11.78 4.87
CA LEU A 50 -4.58 -10.44 5.43
C LEU A 50 -5.93 -9.79 5.74
N PHE A 51 -6.86 -9.81 4.77
CA PHE A 51 -8.17 -9.22 4.93
C PHE A 51 -8.98 -9.81 6.09
N TYR A 52 -8.96 -11.13 6.26
CA TYR A 52 -9.76 -11.80 7.29
C TYR A 52 -9.07 -11.83 8.65
N TYR A 53 -7.79 -12.19 8.75
CA TYR A 53 -7.13 -12.24 10.06
C TYR A 53 -6.96 -10.83 10.64
N HIS A 54 -6.75 -9.80 9.81
CA HIS A 54 -6.68 -8.43 10.33
C HIS A 54 -8.01 -7.95 10.94
N LYS A 55 -9.16 -8.51 10.55
CA LYS A 55 -10.43 -8.26 11.26
C LYS A 55 -10.42 -8.87 12.66
N VAL A 56 -9.79 -10.03 12.82
CA VAL A 56 -9.61 -10.69 14.11
C VAL A 56 -8.68 -9.86 15.00
N GLU A 57 -7.53 -9.44 14.49
CA GLU A 57 -6.56 -8.59 15.21
C GLU A 57 -7.19 -7.29 15.74
N LYS A 58 -7.98 -6.62 14.91
CA LYS A 58 -8.72 -5.42 15.35
C LYS A 58 -9.67 -5.74 16.49
N GLY A 59 -10.37 -6.86 16.44
CA GLY A 59 -11.23 -7.31 17.52
C GLY A 59 -10.46 -7.64 18.81
N LEU A 60 -9.28 -8.26 18.69
CA LEU A 60 -8.41 -8.56 19.84
C LEU A 60 -7.85 -7.31 20.53
N SER A 61 -7.76 -6.21 19.77
CA SER A 61 -7.26 -4.91 20.22
C SER A 61 -8.32 -4.03 20.90
N LEU A 62 -9.60 -4.46 20.92
CA LEU A 62 -10.66 -3.69 21.58
C LEU A 62 -10.52 -3.78 23.12
N PRO A 63 -10.90 -2.71 23.85
CA PRO A 63 -10.91 -2.73 25.31
C PRO A 63 -12.03 -3.62 25.85
N ALA A 64 -11.93 -3.97 27.14
CA ALA A 64 -13.00 -4.66 27.86
C ALA A 64 -14.30 -3.82 27.92
N PRO A 65 -15.48 -4.43 28.10
CA PRO A 65 -15.72 -5.87 28.28
C PRO A 65 -15.52 -6.68 26.99
N TYR A 66 -14.86 -7.82 27.13
CA TYR A 66 -14.64 -8.73 26.00
C TYR A 66 -15.90 -9.55 25.73
N ARG A 67 -16.08 -9.92 24.46
CA ARG A 67 -17.19 -10.76 23.98
C ARG A 67 -16.68 -11.75 22.96
N LEU A 68 -17.44 -12.81 22.71
CA LEU A 68 -17.24 -13.62 21.51
C LEU A 68 -17.44 -12.76 20.26
N PHE A 69 -16.51 -12.82 19.29
CA PHE A 69 -16.60 -12.03 18.07
C PHE A 69 -16.00 -12.75 16.88
N GLY A 70 -16.44 -12.44 15.65
CA GLY A 70 -15.72 -12.87 14.46
C GLY A 70 -15.68 -14.39 14.21
N VAL A 71 -16.58 -15.19 14.80
CA VAL A 71 -16.64 -16.65 14.62
C VAL A 71 -16.62 -17.05 13.14
N ASP A 72 -17.45 -16.43 12.30
CA ASP A 72 -17.48 -16.72 10.86
C ASP A 72 -16.22 -16.25 10.13
N VAL A 73 -15.56 -15.20 10.63
CA VAL A 73 -14.28 -14.73 10.09
C VAL A 73 -13.19 -15.76 10.39
N VAL A 74 -13.13 -16.29 11.61
CA VAL A 74 -12.17 -17.33 12.00
C VAL A 74 -12.37 -18.58 11.14
N ARG A 75 -13.62 -19.04 10.93
CA ARG A 75 -13.89 -20.16 10.02
C ARG A 75 -13.40 -19.91 8.59
N LYS A 76 -13.57 -18.69 8.08
CA LYS A 76 -13.03 -18.32 6.76
C LYS A 76 -11.51 -18.39 6.72
N ILE A 77 -10.82 -17.90 7.76
CA ILE A 77 -9.36 -18.02 7.87
C ILE A 77 -8.94 -19.48 7.83
N LEU A 78 -9.56 -20.35 8.63
CA LEU A 78 -9.27 -21.78 8.65
C LEU A 78 -9.48 -22.43 7.28
N THR A 79 -10.57 -22.09 6.59
CA THR A 79 -10.83 -22.58 5.23
C THR A 79 -9.74 -22.14 4.25
N ILE A 80 -9.35 -20.86 4.27
CA ILE A 80 -8.32 -20.33 3.37
C ILE A 80 -6.96 -20.96 3.67
N MET A 81 -6.56 -21.08 4.94
CA MET A 81 -5.29 -21.71 5.33
C MET A 81 -5.25 -23.20 4.94
N ARG A 82 -6.34 -23.95 5.11
CA ARG A 82 -6.43 -25.34 4.61
C ARG A 82 -6.26 -25.41 3.09
N SER A 83 -6.85 -24.47 2.35
CA SER A 83 -6.69 -24.40 0.89
C SER A 83 -5.27 -23.98 0.48
N TRP A 84 -4.62 -23.09 1.23
CA TRP A 84 -3.22 -22.69 1.05
C TRP A 84 -2.29 -23.91 1.13
N GLU A 85 -2.49 -24.74 2.15
CA GLU A 85 -1.72 -25.97 2.35
C GLU A 85 -1.98 -27.00 1.25
N ARG A 86 -3.24 -27.20 0.85
CA ARG A 86 -3.60 -28.12 -0.26
C ARG A 86 -3.00 -27.67 -1.59
N ALA A 87 -2.83 -26.38 -1.80
CA ALA A 87 -2.15 -25.83 -2.97
C ALA A 87 -0.62 -25.99 -2.91
N GLY A 88 -0.06 -26.53 -1.81
CA GLY A 88 1.36 -26.78 -1.65
C GLY A 88 2.20 -25.53 -1.33
N HIS A 89 1.56 -24.44 -0.92
CA HIS A 89 2.26 -23.22 -0.52
C HIS A 89 2.93 -23.40 0.84
N ARG A 90 4.10 -22.77 1.02
CA ARG A 90 4.89 -22.88 2.25
C ARG A 90 4.16 -22.26 3.44
N THR A 91 4.27 -22.88 4.61
CA THR A 91 3.63 -22.44 5.86
C THR A 91 4.52 -21.53 6.71
N ASP A 92 5.82 -21.44 6.37
CA ASP A 92 6.74 -20.44 6.94
C ASP A 92 6.63 -19.06 6.25
N HIS A 93 5.66 -18.90 5.34
CA HIS A 93 5.36 -17.64 4.71
C HIS A 93 4.86 -16.60 5.73
N PRO A 94 5.35 -15.34 5.74
CA PRO A 94 5.02 -14.35 6.78
C PRO A 94 3.52 -14.13 6.98
N VAL A 95 2.73 -14.09 5.89
CA VAL A 95 1.26 -13.93 5.97
C VAL A 95 0.58 -15.13 6.62
N PHE A 96 1.07 -16.35 6.36
CA PHE A 96 0.54 -17.57 6.96
C PHE A 96 0.90 -17.64 8.45
N VAL A 97 2.14 -17.27 8.79
CA VAL A 97 2.61 -17.16 10.19
C VAL A 97 1.78 -16.12 10.96
N GLY A 98 1.55 -14.94 10.37
CA GLY A 98 0.73 -13.89 10.98
C GLY A 98 -0.73 -14.32 11.22
N ALA A 99 -1.32 -15.05 10.26
CA ALA A 99 -2.64 -15.64 10.43
C ALA A 99 -2.66 -16.68 11.58
N THR A 100 -1.65 -17.54 11.63
CA THR A 100 -1.51 -18.57 12.68
C THR A 100 -1.36 -17.92 14.06
N SER A 101 -0.51 -16.90 14.18
CA SER A 101 -0.33 -16.14 15.42
C SER A 101 -1.62 -15.44 15.86
N SER A 102 -2.33 -14.80 14.92
CA SER A 102 -3.64 -14.17 15.18
C SER A 102 -4.67 -15.17 15.71
N LEU A 103 -4.68 -16.38 15.15
CA LEU A 103 -5.55 -17.47 15.59
C LEU A 103 -5.17 -17.98 17.00
N SER A 104 -3.88 -18.15 17.30
CA SER A 104 -3.40 -18.50 18.63
C SER A 104 -3.76 -17.44 19.68
N ALA A 105 -3.59 -16.17 19.36
CA ALA A 105 -3.99 -15.06 20.22
C ALA A 105 -5.50 -15.04 20.49
N TYR A 106 -6.29 -15.31 19.45
CA TYR A 106 -7.74 -15.39 19.55
C TYR A 106 -8.19 -16.57 20.42
N GLU A 107 -7.61 -17.76 20.23
CA GLU A 107 -7.84 -18.92 21.11
C GLU A 107 -7.55 -18.56 22.57
N CYS A 108 -6.36 -18.00 22.84
CA CYS A 108 -5.93 -17.63 24.17
C CYS A 108 -6.90 -16.62 24.81
N ARG A 109 -7.28 -15.56 24.09
CA ARG A 109 -8.24 -14.55 24.56
C ARG A 109 -9.56 -15.18 24.99
N LEU A 110 -10.14 -16.04 24.15
CA LEU A 110 -11.42 -16.67 24.43
C LEU A 110 -11.32 -17.64 25.61
N ALA A 111 -10.26 -18.45 25.65
CA ALA A 111 -10.03 -19.43 26.71
C ALA A 111 -9.85 -18.77 28.09
N THR A 112 -9.03 -17.72 28.17
CA THR A 112 -8.76 -17.00 29.43
C THR A 112 -10.01 -16.33 30.00
N HIS A 113 -10.93 -15.86 29.16
CA HIS A 113 -12.11 -15.11 29.57
C HIS A 113 -13.41 -15.92 29.49
N GLY A 114 -13.34 -17.22 29.17
CA GLY A 114 -14.52 -18.08 29.07
C GLY A 114 -15.54 -17.65 28.01
N LEU A 115 -15.09 -17.07 26.89
CA LEU A 115 -15.99 -16.36 25.95
C LEU A 115 -16.71 -17.26 24.93
N ASP A 116 -16.43 -18.57 24.90
CA ASP A 116 -17.04 -19.52 23.95
C ASP A 116 -17.64 -20.73 24.69
N GLU A 117 -18.53 -20.46 25.65
CA GLU A 117 -19.16 -21.49 26.50
C GLU A 117 -19.90 -22.56 25.70
N GLU A 118 -20.54 -22.16 24.59
CA GLU A 118 -21.24 -23.07 23.68
C GLU A 118 -20.29 -23.84 22.74
N GLY A 119 -18.97 -23.61 22.80
CA GLY A 119 -17.98 -24.29 21.99
C GLY A 119 -18.15 -24.06 20.48
N ARG A 120 -18.55 -22.85 20.07
CA ARG A 120 -18.86 -22.51 18.68
C ARG A 120 -17.63 -22.48 17.77
N ILE A 121 -16.44 -22.25 18.32
CA ILE A 121 -15.21 -22.13 17.53
C ILE A 121 -13.97 -22.72 18.21
N LEU A 122 -13.85 -22.66 19.54
CA LEU A 122 -12.67 -23.14 20.27
C LEU A 122 -12.30 -24.60 19.97
N PRO A 123 -13.26 -25.57 19.91
CA PRO A 123 -12.90 -26.97 19.61
C PRO A 123 -12.27 -27.14 18.22
N GLU A 124 -12.82 -26.48 17.20
CA GLU A 124 -12.28 -26.54 15.85
C GLU A 124 -10.90 -25.87 15.77
N LEU A 125 -10.77 -24.69 16.38
CA LEU A 125 -9.55 -23.90 16.37
C LEU A 125 -8.40 -24.63 17.07
N ARG A 126 -8.64 -25.20 18.26
CA ARG A 126 -7.63 -25.95 19.02
C ARG A 126 -7.13 -27.16 18.26
N ARG A 127 -8.03 -27.91 17.61
CA ARG A 127 -7.64 -29.05 16.76
C ARG A 127 -6.72 -28.60 15.62
N TYR A 128 -7.09 -27.52 14.93
CA TYR A 128 -6.27 -26.97 13.84
C TYR A 128 -4.89 -26.49 14.32
N LEU A 129 -4.82 -25.80 15.46
CA LEU A 129 -3.55 -25.33 16.03
C LEU A 129 -2.67 -26.48 16.55
N ALA A 130 -3.27 -27.49 17.18
CA ALA A 130 -2.55 -28.65 17.72
C ALA A 130 -1.83 -29.46 16.63
N GLU A 131 -2.45 -29.63 15.45
CA GLU A 131 -1.82 -30.25 14.28
C GLU A 131 -0.52 -29.55 13.84
N ARG A 132 -0.33 -28.27 14.22
CA ARG A 132 0.78 -27.39 13.79
C ARG A 132 1.76 -27.04 14.90
N ALA A 133 1.46 -27.37 16.16
CA ALA A 133 2.30 -27.06 17.31
C ALA A 133 3.64 -27.83 17.34
N ASN A 134 3.78 -28.90 16.53
CA ASN A 134 5.00 -29.73 16.48
C ASN A 134 6.16 -29.12 15.65
N GLY A 135 5.96 -27.95 15.04
CA GLY A 135 7.00 -27.25 14.27
C GLY A 135 7.02 -25.77 14.62
N SER A 136 7.97 -25.37 15.47
CA SER A 136 8.20 -24.02 16.01
C SER A 136 7.14 -23.54 17.03
N GLY A 137 7.62 -23.05 18.18
CA GLY A 137 6.77 -22.47 19.22
C GLY A 137 6.06 -21.23 18.69
N LEU A 138 4.81 -21.38 18.27
CA LEU A 138 3.92 -20.32 17.80
C LEU A 138 3.44 -19.49 19.00
N ALA A 139 4.32 -18.62 19.52
CA ALA A 139 3.91 -17.61 20.49
C ALA A 139 3.00 -16.57 19.81
N ALA A 140 1.91 -16.18 20.47
CA ALA A 140 1.07 -15.09 20.00
C ALA A 140 1.86 -13.77 20.02
N ASP A 141 2.03 -13.15 18.84
CA ASP A 141 2.71 -11.86 18.64
C ASP A 141 1.74 -10.68 18.43
N THR A 142 0.43 -10.95 18.43
CA THR A 142 -0.64 -9.98 18.27
C THR A 142 -1.71 -10.17 19.37
N PRO A 143 -2.36 -9.10 19.89
CA PRO A 143 -2.08 -7.71 19.62
C PRO A 143 -0.77 -7.25 20.27
N VAL A 144 -0.08 -6.32 19.62
CA VAL A 144 1.13 -5.69 20.18
C VAL A 144 0.75 -4.68 21.26
N ARG A 145 1.35 -4.81 22.44
CA ARG A 145 1.16 -3.84 23.53
C ARG A 145 2.16 -2.69 23.36
N LEU A 146 1.62 -1.50 23.11
CA LEU A 146 2.38 -0.25 23.13
C LEU A 146 2.07 0.55 24.39
N SER A 147 3.10 1.13 24.99
CA SER A 147 3.01 2.01 26.16
C SER A 147 3.21 3.47 25.77
N ALA A 148 2.65 4.39 26.57
CA ALA A 148 2.89 5.82 26.39
C ALA A 148 4.39 6.16 26.47
N ALA A 149 5.17 5.43 27.30
CA ALA A 149 6.61 5.61 27.40
C ALA A 149 7.32 5.29 26.08
N GLN A 150 6.98 4.18 25.43
CA GLN A 150 7.54 3.83 24.10
C GLN A 150 7.18 4.88 23.04
N ILE A 151 5.94 5.40 23.05
CA ILE A 151 5.53 6.47 22.12
C ILE A 151 6.31 7.77 22.40
N GLN A 152 6.50 8.11 23.67
CA GLN A 152 7.25 9.30 24.07
C GLN A 152 8.73 9.20 23.69
N GLU A 153 9.35 8.03 23.89
CA GLU A 153 10.74 7.75 23.52
C GLU A 153 10.95 7.86 22.01
N ALA A 154 10.00 7.38 21.19
CA ALA A 154 10.06 7.48 19.74
C ALA A 154 9.75 8.89 19.19
N THR A 155 9.29 9.82 20.02
CA THR A 155 8.89 11.15 19.57
C THR A 155 10.10 11.95 19.08
N CYS A 156 10.05 12.39 17.82
CA CYS A 156 11.18 13.03 17.14
C CYS A 156 10.74 14.18 16.22
N PHE A 157 9.74 14.96 16.64
CA PHE A 157 9.08 15.98 15.80
C PHE A 157 10.05 16.92 15.08
N ASP A 158 11.01 17.53 15.78
CA ASP A 158 11.92 18.49 15.17
C ASP A 158 12.87 17.84 14.15
N ARG A 159 13.32 16.61 14.41
CA ARG A 159 14.13 15.84 13.46
C ARG A 159 13.34 15.47 12.21
N LEU A 160 12.11 14.97 12.38
CA LEU A 160 11.21 14.66 11.26
C LEU A 160 10.89 15.92 10.45
N LYS A 161 10.62 17.04 11.13
CA LYS A 161 10.34 18.34 10.50
C LYS A 161 11.55 18.85 9.72
N ALA A 162 12.77 18.73 10.26
CA ALA A 162 13.99 19.08 9.56
C ALA A 162 14.15 18.24 8.28
N LEU A 163 14.00 16.91 8.39
CA LEU A 163 14.02 15.97 7.26
C LEU A 163 12.99 16.36 6.19
N ALA A 164 11.74 16.58 6.58
CA ALA A 164 10.66 16.95 5.67
C ALA A 164 10.84 18.33 5.02
N THR A 165 11.54 19.25 5.69
CA THR A 165 11.83 20.59 5.18
C THR A 165 12.88 20.56 4.06
N VAL A 166 13.96 19.80 4.27
CA VAL A 166 15.05 19.66 3.30
C VAL A 166 14.69 18.73 2.15
N ARG A 167 13.79 17.76 2.38
CA ARG A 167 13.24 16.92 1.32
C ARG A 167 12.58 17.78 0.26
N ARG A 168 13.13 17.76 -0.95
CA ARG A 168 12.67 18.51 -2.12
C ARG A 168 12.85 17.68 -3.38
N SER A 169 12.09 18.00 -4.43
CA SER A 169 12.21 17.34 -5.73
C SER A 169 13.56 17.69 -6.36
N CYS A 170 14.52 16.78 -6.24
CA CYS A 170 15.85 16.91 -6.79
C CYS A 170 15.86 16.53 -8.28
N ARG A 171 16.52 17.33 -9.10
CA ARG A 171 16.63 17.10 -10.56
C ARG A 171 18.09 17.20 -11.03
N ASP A 172 19.01 17.17 -10.09
CA ASP A 172 20.44 17.20 -10.35
C ASP A 172 21.12 16.30 -9.34
N PHE A 173 21.58 15.14 -9.81
CA PHE A 173 22.07 14.06 -8.97
C PHE A 173 23.57 13.88 -9.22
N ALA A 174 24.29 13.45 -8.19
CA ALA A 174 25.64 12.95 -8.37
C ALA A 174 25.63 11.67 -9.22
N GLU A 175 26.72 11.42 -9.94
CA GLU A 175 26.91 10.19 -10.73
C GLU A 175 27.05 8.92 -9.86
N ARG A 176 27.18 9.11 -8.54
CA ARG A 176 27.27 8.02 -7.58
C ARG A 176 26.04 7.11 -7.67
N ARG A 177 26.29 5.82 -7.89
CA ARG A 177 25.29 4.75 -7.86
C ARG A 177 24.61 4.66 -6.49
N VAL A 178 23.30 4.43 -6.49
CA VAL A 178 22.53 4.09 -5.29
C VAL A 178 22.69 2.59 -5.00
N GLU A 179 23.16 2.27 -3.81
CA GLU A 179 23.39 0.90 -3.36
C GLU A 179 22.06 0.18 -3.10
N GLU A 180 22.00 -1.12 -3.40
CA GLU A 180 20.79 -1.94 -3.20
C GLU A 180 20.31 -1.93 -1.75
N GLU A 181 21.24 -2.05 -0.79
CA GLU A 181 20.92 -2.00 0.64
C GLU A 181 20.21 -0.70 1.05
N VAL A 182 20.58 0.43 0.45
CA VAL A 182 19.93 1.73 0.73
C VAL A 182 18.48 1.72 0.25
N VAL A 183 18.21 1.05 -0.88
CA VAL A 183 16.87 0.84 -1.41
C VAL A 183 16.07 -0.09 -0.50
N LEU A 184 16.63 -1.24 -0.11
CA LEU A 184 15.94 -2.22 0.74
C LEU A 184 15.56 -1.63 2.10
N ARG A 185 16.48 -0.93 2.78
CA ARG A 185 16.16 -0.23 4.04
C ARG A 185 15.08 0.84 3.89
N ALA A 186 15.01 1.51 2.74
CA ALA A 186 13.93 2.46 2.47
C ALA A 186 12.58 1.75 2.26
N ILE A 187 12.59 0.57 1.64
CA ILE A 187 11.41 -0.29 1.49
C ILE A 187 10.94 -0.83 2.84
N ASP A 188 11.85 -1.19 3.76
CA ASP A 188 11.48 -1.62 5.11
C ASP A 188 10.64 -0.55 5.84
N ILE A 189 11.02 0.73 5.71
CA ILE A 189 10.22 1.85 6.22
C ILE A 189 8.89 1.98 5.46
N ALA A 190 8.91 1.82 4.13
CA ALA A 190 7.72 1.93 3.30
C ALA A 190 6.66 0.86 3.62
N GLN A 191 7.09 -0.37 3.91
CA GLN A 191 6.27 -1.51 4.29
C GLN A 191 5.45 -1.29 5.58
N LEU A 192 5.91 -0.37 6.46
CA LEU A 192 5.17 0.03 7.66
C LEU A 192 3.99 0.98 7.36
N SER A 193 3.81 1.40 6.10
CA SER A 193 2.68 2.25 5.72
C SER A 193 1.35 1.50 5.87
N PRO A 194 0.31 2.14 6.42
CA PRO A 194 -0.99 1.49 6.48
C PRO A 194 -1.56 1.27 5.08
N SER A 195 -2.28 0.17 4.92
CA SER A 195 -3.04 -0.16 3.72
C SER A 195 -4.43 -0.62 4.10
N VAL A 196 -5.41 -0.49 3.19
CA VAL A 196 -6.79 -0.88 3.49
C VAL A 196 -6.86 -2.36 3.87
N CYS A 197 -7.35 -2.60 5.09
CA CYS A 197 -7.38 -3.93 5.72
C CYS A 197 -6.04 -4.68 5.73
N ASN A 198 -4.91 -3.95 5.81
CA ASN A 198 -3.55 -4.48 5.82
C ASN A 198 -3.19 -5.32 4.57
N ARG A 199 -3.81 -5.08 3.42
CA ARG A 199 -3.61 -5.92 2.23
C ARG A 199 -2.30 -5.67 1.48
N GLN A 200 -1.52 -4.65 1.86
CA GLN A 200 -0.14 -4.45 1.40
C GLN A 200 0.00 -4.54 -0.13
N SER A 201 -0.84 -3.80 -0.84
CA SER A 201 -0.97 -3.91 -2.31
C SER A 201 0.22 -3.33 -3.09
N ALA A 202 1.07 -2.52 -2.43
CA ALA A 202 2.14 -1.78 -3.08
C ALA A 202 3.27 -2.71 -3.56
N ARG A 203 3.84 -2.41 -4.72
CA ARG A 203 5.06 -3.03 -5.24
C ARG A 203 6.01 -1.95 -5.77
N VAL A 204 7.28 -2.28 -5.85
CA VAL A 204 8.33 -1.38 -6.38
C VAL A 204 9.19 -2.14 -7.37
N TYR A 205 9.27 -1.63 -8.60
CA TYR A 205 10.28 -2.05 -9.56
C TYR A 205 11.45 -1.09 -9.47
N VAL A 206 12.67 -1.60 -9.29
CA VAL A 206 13.89 -0.81 -9.11
C VAL A 206 14.75 -0.96 -10.35
N LEU A 207 15.00 0.14 -11.05
CA LEU A 207 15.82 0.20 -12.26
C LEU A 207 17.11 0.94 -11.94
N THR A 208 18.25 0.27 -12.15
CA THR A 208 19.60 0.87 -12.00
C THR A 208 20.40 0.85 -13.30
N ASP A 209 19.89 0.15 -14.33
CA ASP A 209 20.51 0.12 -15.65
C ASP A 209 20.18 1.41 -16.43
N PRO A 210 21.16 2.17 -16.93
CA PRO A 210 20.92 3.44 -17.61
C PRO A 210 20.03 3.32 -18.86
N GLU A 211 20.14 2.23 -19.62
CA GLU A 211 19.33 2.02 -20.83
C GLU A 211 17.86 1.77 -20.46
N GLN A 212 17.62 0.93 -19.45
CA GLN A 212 16.28 0.70 -18.92
C GLN A 212 15.67 1.96 -18.31
N ILE A 213 16.44 2.74 -17.56
CA ILE A 213 15.99 4.03 -16.99
C ILE A 213 15.59 4.98 -18.11
N SER A 214 16.44 5.14 -19.12
CA SER A 214 16.16 6.00 -20.29
C SER A 214 14.89 5.56 -21.02
N ALA A 215 14.76 4.25 -21.28
CA ALA A 215 13.59 3.67 -21.93
C ALA A 215 12.32 3.90 -21.11
N ALA A 216 12.35 3.69 -19.79
CA ALA A 216 11.21 3.94 -18.91
C ALA A 216 10.83 5.42 -18.86
N LEU A 217 11.81 6.33 -18.70
CA LEU A 217 11.58 7.77 -18.63
C LEU A 217 11.02 8.36 -19.94
N SER A 218 11.23 7.70 -21.08
CA SER A 218 10.62 8.11 -22.35
C SER A 218 9.08 8.10 -22.34
N PHE A 219 8.46 7.33 -21.43
CA PHE A 219 7.01 7.26 -21.24
C PHE A 219 6.48 8.29 -20.22
N GLN A 220 7.36 8.99 -19.51
CA GLN A 220 7.00 9.89 -18.40
C GLN A 220 7.26 11.35 -18.80
N ASN A 221 6.28 12.25 -18.59
CA ASN A 221 6.37 13.62 -19.13
C ASN A 221 7.10 14.63 -18.22
N GLY A 222 7.29 14.31 -16.94
CA GLY A 222 7.81 15.21 -15.90
C GLY A 222 9.33 15.19 -15.71
N ASN A 223 10.08 14.34 -16.43
CA ASN A 223 11.53 14.23 -16.31
C ASN A 223 12.33 15.12 -17.29
N ARG A 224 11.64 15.84 -18.18
CA ARG A 224 12.28 16.63 -19.24
C ARG A 224 13.31 17.60 -18.65
N GLY A 225 14.52 17.57 -19.21
CA GLY A 225 15.64 18.41 -18.80
C GLY A 225 16.61 17.76 -17.80
N PHE A 226 16.24 16.65 -17.16
CA PHE A 226 17.13 15.97 -16.21
C PHE A 226 17.09 14.44 -16.23
N GLY A 227 16.22 13.81 -17.02
CA GLY A 227 16.10 12.35 -17.05
C GLY A 227 17.41 11.60 -17.30
N HIS A 228 18.32 12.17 -18.09
CA HIS A 228 19.66 11.64 -18.37
C HIS A 228 20.62 11.66 -17.16
N LYS A 229 20.27 12.39 -16.08
CA LYS A 229 21.03 12.46 -14.83
C LYS A 229 20.50 11.51 -13.76
N VAL A 230 19.50 10.68 -14.04
CA VAL A 230 18.86 9.83 -13.03
C VAL A 230 19.65 8.53 -12.85
N PRO A 231 20.32 8.29 -11.70
CA PRO A 231 21.15 7.09 -11.52
C PRO A 231 20.32 5.86 -11.10
N ALA A 232 19.14 6.06 -10.51
CA ALA A 232 18.18 5.01 -10.21
C ALA A 232 16.74 5.50 -10.37
N LEU A 233 15.87 4.63 -10.86
CA LEU A 233 14.44 4.91 -11.02
C LEU A 233 13.63 3.83 -10.31
N MET A 234 12.71 4.25 -9.45
CA MET A 234 11.74 3.35 -8.83
C MET A 234 10.37 3.56 -9.45
N VAL A 235 9.68 2.47 -9.79
CA VAL A 235 8.30 2.48 -10.28
C VAL A 235 7.42 1.89 -9.20
N VAL A 236 6.63 2.74 -8.55
CA VAL A 236 5.67 2.31 -7.52
C VAL A 236 4.38 1.91 -8.20
N THR A 237 3.92 0.70 -7.93
CA THR A 237 2.65 0.17 -8.41
C THR A 237 1.80 -0.31 -7.23
N ALA A 238 0.51 -0.58 -7.48
CA ALA A 238 -0.38 -1.25 -6.55
C ALA A 238 -1.16 -2.36 -7.27
N ASP A 239 -1.18 -3.56 -6.71
CA ASP A 239 -1.89 -4.71 -7.26
C ASP A 239 -3.41 -4.55 -7.08
N ALA A 240 -4.14 -4.40 -8.18
CA ALA A 240 -5.59 -4.23 -8.13
C ALA A 240 -6.34 -5.48 -7.61
N ARG A 241 -5.72 -6.66 -7.63
CA ARG A 241 -6.29 -7.91 -7.10
C ARG A 241 -6.45 -7.86 -5.58
N ALA A 242 -5.74 -6.97 -4.91
CA ALA A 242 -5.85 -6.75 -3.46
C ALA A 242 -7.16 -6.03 -3.06
N PHE A 243 -8.05 -5.65 -3.98
CA PHE A 243 -9.24 -4.85 -3.66
C PHE A 243 -10.54 -5.58 -3.98
N LEU A 244 -11.58 -5.24 -3.22
CA LEU A 244 -12.86 -5.97 -3.19
C LEU A 244 -13.74 -5.70 -4.41
N ASP A 245 -13.98 -4.42 -4.71
CA ASP A 245 -14.92 -3.97 -5.73
C ASP A 245 -14.74 -2.47 -6.07
N ALA A 246 -15.68 -1.92 -6.83
CA ALA A 246 -15.66 -0.53 -7.31
C ALA A 246 -15.71 0.55 -6.20
N LEU A 247 -16.12 0.21 -4.97
CA LEU A 247 -16.02 1.12 -3.83
C LEU A 247 -14.56 1.41 -3.47
N GLU A 248 -13.66 0.46 -3.75
CA GLU A 248 -12.23 0.57 -3.50
C GLU A 248 -11.43 1.01 -4.74
N ARG A 249 -12.09 1.45 -5.83
CA ARG A 249 -11.42 1.84 -7.09
C ARG A 249 -10.28 2.86 -6.93
N SER A 250 -10.35 3.71 -5.91
CA SER A 250 -9.36 4.74 -5.61
C SER A 250 -8.30 4.28 -4.61
N GLN A 251 -8.52 3.17 -3.91
CA GLN A 251 -7.60 2.66 -2.90
C GLN A 251 -6.19 2.34 -3.41
N PRO A 252 -5.98 1.81 -4.63
CA PRO A 252 -4.63 1.64 -5.16
C PRO A 252 -3.79 2.93 -5.09
N TYR A 253 -4.40 4.09 -5.36
CA TYR A 253 -3.72 5.39 -5.31
C TYR A 253 -3.51 5.91 -3.89
N VAL A 254 -4.41 5.56 -2.95
CA VAL A 254 -4.27 5.91 -1.53
C VAL A 254 -3.15 5.09 -0.92
N ASP A 255 -3.25 3.76 -0.98
CA ASP A 255 -2.24 2.83 -0.44
C ASP A 255 -0.87 3.09 -1.07
N GLY A 256 -0.81 3.17 -2.41
CA GLY A 256 0.43 3.43 -3.14
C GLY A 256 1.02 4.82 -2.87
N GLY A 257 0.17 5.82 -2.61
CA GLY A 257 0.61 7.17 -2.25
C GLY A 257 1.20 7.24 -0.84
N LEU A 258 0.59 6.55 0.13
CA LEU A 258 1.12 6.40 1.49
C LEU A 258 2.47 5.69 1.46
N PHE A 259 2.53 4.54 0.78
CA PHE A 259 3.76 3.78 0.59
C PHE A 259 4.86 4.63 -0.06
N ALA A 260 4.55 5.33 -1.16
CA ALA A 260 5.53 6.16 -1.87
C ALA A 260 6.09 7.29 -1.00
N MET A 261 5.27 7.93 -0.15
CA MET A 261 5.76 8.99 0.74
C MET A 261 6.68 8.43 1.83
N SER A 262 6.34 7.29 2.41
CA SER A 262 7.19 6.59 3.38
C SER A 262 8.52 6.15 2.75
N LEU A 263 8.48 5.61 1.53
CA LEU A 263 9.67 5.28 0.74
C LEU A 263 10.57 6.50 0.51
N VAL A 264 9.97 7.64 0.14
CA VAL A 264 10.71 8.91 -0.02
C VAL A 264 11.36 9.38 1.27
N TYR A 265 10.68 9.24 2.43
CA TYR A 265 11.28 9.56 3.72
C TYR A 265 12.35 8.56 4.14
N GLY A 266 12.17 7.27 3.82
CA GLY A 266 13.17 6.23 4.04
C GLY A 266 14.44 6.47 3.22
N LEU A 267 14.32 6.97 1.99
CA LEU A 267 15.48 7.40 1.19
C LEU A 267 16.13 8.65 1.79
N GLN A 268 15.33 9.67 2.12
CA GLN A 268 15.83 10.94 2.65
C GLN A 268 16.56 10.77 3.99
N SER A 269 16.09 9.87 4.87
CA SER A 269 16.74 9.60 6.17
C SER A 269 18.14 9.01 6.03
N GLN A 270 18.46 8.47 4.85
CA GLN A 270 19.76 7.88 4.50
C GLN A 270 20.63 8.85 3.66
N GLY A 271 20.21 10.10 3.49
CA GLY A 271 20.93 11.09 2.67
C GLY A 271 20.69 10.98 1.17
N VAL A 272 19.72 10.16 0.74
CA VAL A 272 19.35 10.02 -0.67
C VAL A 272 18.22 10.97 -1.03
N VAL A 273 18.37 11.70 -2.13
CA VAL A 273 17.37 12.67 -2.61
C VAL A 273 16.53 12.05 -3.71
N SER A 274 15.34 12.61 -3.93
CA SER A 274 14.39 12.05 -4.88
C SER A 274 13.54 13.09 -5.59
N CYS A 275 12.93 12.68 -6.70
CA CYS A 275 11.89 13.43 -7.37
C CYS A 275 10.74 12.52 -7.78
N CYS A 276 9.58 12.73 -7.16
CA CYS A 276 8.33 12.09 -7.55
C CYS A 276 7.88 12.59 -8.93
N LEU A 277 7.61 11.62 -9.80
CA LEU A 277 7.23 11.78 -11.20
C LEU A 277 5.87 11.09 -11.37
N ASN A 278 4.79 11.82 -11.06
CA ASN A 278 3.42 11.29 -11.09
C ASN A 278 3.09 10.61 -12.43
N TRP A 279 2.38 9.48 -12.35
CA TRP A 279 1.99 8.69 -13.51
C TRP A 279 0.65 9.16 -14.09
N CYS A 280 0.65 10.36 -14.68
CA CYS A 280 -0.54 10.97 -15.28
C CYS A 280 -0.47 10.88 -16.81
N VAL A 281 -0.53 9.66 -17.34
CA VAL A 281 -0.36 9.38 -18.78
C VAL A 281 -1.65 8.85 -19.42
N SER A 282 -1.67 8.80 -20.75
CA SER A 282 -2.77 8.17 -21.49
C SER A 282 -2.78 6.66 -21.28
N ASP A 283 -3.94 6.03 -21.44
CA ASP A 283 -4.08 4.57 -21.37
C ASP A 283 -3.16 3.83 -22.35
N ALA A 284 -2.97 4.39 -23.56
CA ALA A 284 -2.05 3.84 -24.55
C ALA A 284 -0.59 3.87 -24.07
N THR A 285 -0.17 4.97 -23.44
CA THR A 285 1.16 5.14 -22.86
C THR A 285 1.37 4.19 -21.68
N ASP A 286 0.39 4.10 -20.77
CA ASP A 286 0.38 3.19 -19.63
C ASP A 286 0.60 1.74 -20.08
N GLN A 287 -0.21 1.29 -21.05
CA GLN A 287 -0.13 -0.07 -21.58
C GLN A 287 1.16 -0.35 -22.36
N ALA A 288 1.69 0.63 -23.08
CA ALA A 288 2.96 0.48 -23.77
C ALA A 288 4.12 0.33 -22.79
N PHE A 289 4.16 1.14 -21.74
CA PHE A 289 5.17 1.01 -20.70
C PHE A 289 5.04 -0.30 -19.93
N LYS A 290 3.83 -0.71 -19.54
CA LYS A 290 3.60 -2.00 -18.87
C LYS A 290 4.13 -3.18 -19.69
N ARG A 291 3.89 -3.20 -21.00
CA ARG A 291 4.45 -4.22 -21.90
C ARG A 291 5.97 -4.20 -21.94
N LEU A 292 6.58 -3.02 -22.01
CA LEU A 292 8.03 -2.86 -21.99
C LEU A 292 8.64 -3.38 -20.67
N ALA A 293 8.05 -3.02 -19.54
CA ALA A 293 8.58 -3.32 -18.21
C ALA A 293 8.11 -4.67 -17.64
N GLY A 294 7.29 -5.43 -18.38
CA GLY A 294 6.72 -6.69 -17.89
C GLY A 294 5.73 -6.53 -16.72
N ILE A 295 5.18 -5.33 -16.53
CA ILE A 295 4.21 -5.05 -15.47
C ILE A 295 2.84 -5.58 -15.90
N PRO A 296 2.17 -6.42 -15.10
CA PRO A 296 0.89 -7.00 -15.48
C PRO A 296 -0.25 -5.97 -15.48
N ASP A 297 -1.32 -6.24 -16.22
CA ASP A 297 -2.40 -5.25 -16.41
C ASP A 297 -3.17 -4.93 -15.11
N TRP A 298 -3.19 -5.86 -14.15
CA TRP A 298 -3.81 -5.65 -12.83
C TRP A 298 -3.03 -4.70 -11.92
N GLU A 299 -1.74 -4.46 -12.18
CA GLU A 299 -0.99 -3.49 -11.40
C GLU A 299 -1.25 -2.08 -11.90
N ARG A 300 -1.65 -1.18 -11.00
CA ARG A 300 -1.81 0.23 -11.30
C ARG A 300 -0.51 0.95 -10.97
N ILE A 301 0.07 1.63 -11.96
CA ILE A 301 1.25 2.46 -11.73
C ILE A 301 0.82 3.73 -11.02
N ILE A 302 1.47 4.02 -9.89
CA ILE A 302 1.16 5.14 -9.01
C ILE A 302 2.03 6.34 -9.41
N MET A 303 3.34 6.15 -9.40
CA MET A 303 4.31 7.14 -9.82
C MET A 303 5.67 6.51 -10.09
N PHE A 304 6.50 7.24 -10.82
CA PHE A 304 7.93 7.01 -10.81
C PHE A 304 8.57 7.86 -9.72
N ILE A 305 9.72 7.43 -9.21
CA ILE A 305 10.54 8.19 -8.29
C ILE A 305 11.96 8.13 -8.82
N ALA A 306 12.49 9.26 -9.31
CA ALA A 306 13.90 9.40 -9.61
C ALA A 306 14.66 9.48 -8.28
N VAL A 307 15.74 8.72 -8.14
CA VAL A 307 16.49 8.54 -6.89
C VAL A 307 17.97 8.69 -7.17
N GLY A 308 18.70 9.38 -6.29
CA GLY A 308 20.15 9.55 -6.40
C GLY A 308 20.73 10.29 -5.21
N TYR A 309 22.06 10.36 -5.14
CA TYR A 309 22.74 11.18 -4.15
C TYR A 309 22.74 12.65 -4.57
N PRO A 310 22.66 13.59 -3.61
CA PRO A 310 22.79 15.01 -3.91
C PRO A 310 24.22 15.34 -4.35
N LEU A 311 24.36 16.39 -5.16
CA LEU A 311 25.62 17.12 -5.30
C LEU A 311 25.88 17.96 -4.03
N ASP A 312 27.11 18.42 -3.83
CA ASP A 312 27.46 19.31 -2.71
C ASP A 312 26.57 20.57 -2.70
N GLU A 313 26.32 21.12 -3.89
CA GLU A 313 25.38 22.22 -4.10
C GLU A 313 24.46 21.93 -5.28
N TYR A 314 23.15 22.16 -5.09
CA TYR A 314 22.15 21.99 -6.14
C TYR A 314 20.91 22.86 -5.86
N LEU A 315 20.19 23.22 -6.92
CA LEU A 315 19.00 24.06 -6.82
C LEU A 315 17.73 23.22 -6.74
N VAL A 316 16.83 23.64 -5.85
CA VAL A 316 15.49 23.05 -5.71
C VAL A 316 14.43 24.14 -5.66
N PRO A 317 13.21 23.89 -6.16
CA PRO A 317 12.14 24.88 -6.08
C PRO A 317 11.82 25.19 -4.62
N ARG A 318 11.58 26.47 -4.29
CA ARG A 318 11.15 26.90 -2.95
C ARG A 318 9.83 26.25 -2.55
N SER A 319 8.88 26.18 -3.49
CA SER A 319 7.54 25.60 -3.33
C SER A 319 6.87 26.06 -2.04
N HIS A 320 6.43 27.31 -1.96
CA HIS A 320 5.70 27.82 -0.79
C HIS A 320 4.49 26.93 -0.47
N ARG A 321 4.24 26.70 0.83
CA ARG A 321 3.07 25.96 1.31
C ARG A 321 1.94 26.95 1.60
N ARG A 322 0.70 26.49 1.47
CA ARG A 322 -0.49 27.24 1.90
C ARG A 322 -0.44 27.48 3.41
N ASN A 323 -1.21 28.45 3.88
CA ASN A 323 -1.38 28.65 5.31
C ASN A 323 -2.07 27.42 5.93
N ARG A 324 -1.72 27.10 7.17
CA ARG A 324 -2.23 25.91 7.87
C ARG A 324 -3.75 25.97 8.03
N ASP A 325 -4.28 27.17 8.25
CA ASP A 325 -5.71 27.42 8.45
C ASP A 325 -6.55 27.21 7.18
N ASP A 326 -5.92 27.26 5.98
CA ASP A 326 -6.59 26.92 4.72
C ASP A 326 -6.76 25.41 4.54
N VAL A 327 -6.00 24.61 5.30
CA VAL A 327 -5.94 23.15 5.18
C VAL A 327 -6.66 22.47 6.35
N ALA A 328 -6.54 23.01 7.56
CA ALA A 328 -7.20 22.50 8.76
C ALA A 328 -8.58 23.12 8.95
N MET A 329 -9.64 22.31 8.76
CA MET A 329 -11.00 22.71 9.11
C MET A 329 -11.37 22.09 10.46
N TRP A 330 -11.56 22.92 11.49
CA TRP A 330 -12.02 22.48 12.81
C TRP A 330 -13.55 22.42 12.84
N GLY A 331 -14.09 21.24 13.11
CA GLY A 331 -15.54 21.00 13.11
C GLY A 331 -16.16 20.95 11.70
N PHE A 332 -17.47 20.70 11.64
CA PHE A 332 -18.21 20.72 10.38
C PHE A 332 -18.44 22.17 9.92
N ARG A 333 -18.26 22.43 8.63
CA ARG A 333 -18.47 23.76 8.03
C ARG A 333 -19.92 24.24 8.07
N ARG A 334 -20.87 23.34 8.32
CA ARG A 334 -22.27 23.66 8.61
C ARG A 334 -22.63 23.01 9.93
N THR A 335 -23.15 23.80 10.86
CA THR A 335 -23.84 23.29 12.03
C THR A 335 -25.10 22.62 11.52
N VAL A 336 -25.12 21.30 11.47
CA VAL A 336 -26.36 20.55 11.25
C VAL A 336 -27.11 20.67 12.57
N SER A 337 -28.28 21.31 12.58
CA SER A 337 -29.18 21.16 13.73
C SER A 337 -29.53 19.67 13.80
N LEU A 338 -29.18 19.03 14.91
CA LEU A 338 -29.37 17.58 15.08
C LEU A 338 -30.87 17.20 15.16
N GLU A 339 -31.77 18.19 15.19
CA GLU A 339 -33.22 18.00 15.29
C GLU A 339 -33.90 17.72 13.94
N GLU A 340 -33.27 18.04 12.80
CA GLU A 340 -33.91 17.87 11.48
C GLU A 340 -33.68 16.49 10.82
N ASN A 341 -32.98 15.55 11.46
CA ASN A 341 -32.64 14.24 10.85
C ASN A 341 -32.76 13.04 11.81
N LEU A 342 -33.62 13.10 12.82
CA LEU A 342 -34.03 11.92 13.61
C LEU A 342 -35.46 11.50 13.29
#